data_AF-A0A8X7RE05-F1
#
_entry.id   AF-A0A8X7RE05-F1
#
_cell.length_a   1.000
_cell.length_b   1.000
_cell.length_c   1.000
_cell.angle_alpha   90.00
_cell.angle_beta   90.00
_cell.angle_gamma   90.00
#
_symmetry.space_group_name_H-M   'P 1'
#
loop_
_entity.id
_entity.type
_entity.pdbx_description
1 polymer ?
#
loop_
_entity_poly.entity_id
_entity_poly.type
_entity_poly.pdbx_seq_one_letter_code
_entity_poly.pdbx_strand_id
1 'polypeptide(L)'
;MFWKLASLSASSPVDSILDKENYTLEELLDEEEIIQECKALNSRLIHFLRDKAQVEQLLRYVVEEPEEDDADSKRAFKYPFVSCEIFTCEIEVILKTLVEDDKLMDLLFSFLEPSRPHSALLAGYFGK
;
A
#
# COMPACT_ATOMS: atom_id res chain seq x y z
N MET A 1 -13.45 11.24 -28.84
CA MET A 1 -12.00 10.98 -29.04
C MET A 1 -11.76 9.47 -28.96
N PHE A 2 -12.36 8.64 -29.81
CA PHE A 2 -12.04 8.24 -31.20
C PHE A 2 -10.80 7.35 -31.43
N TRP A 3 -9.83 7.23 -30.50
CA TRP A 3 -8.81 6.16 -30.56
C TRP A 3 -8.34 5.77 -29.14
N LYS A 4 -9.02 4.81 -28.52
CA LYS A 4 -8.47 3.97 -27.43
C LYS A 4 -8.51 2.52 -27.92
N LEU A 5 -7.67 2.23 -28.92
CA LEU A 5 -7.49 0.90 -29.51
C LEU A 5 -6.00 0.66 -29.82
N ALA A 6 -5.18 1.01 -28.84
CA ALA A 6 -3.80 0.57 -28.67
C ALA A 6 -3.59 0.56 -27.14
N SER A 7 -3.90 -0.53 -26.45
CA SER A 7 -2.95 -1.62 -26.28
C SER A 7 -3.72 -2.85 -25.79
N LEU A 8 -3.86 -3.87 -26.63
CA LEU A 8 -4.41 -5.17 -26.23
C LEU A 8 -3.30 -6.14 -25.78
N SER A 9 -2.08 -5.65 -25.51
CA SER A 9 -0.93 -6.53 -25.25
C SER A 9 0.34 -5.88 -24.69
N ALA A 10 0.34 -4.59 -24.30
CA ALA A 10 1.43 -4.09 -23.47
C ALA A 10 1.17 -4.54 -22.02
N SER A 11 2.11 -5.33 -21.48
CA SER A 11 2.14 -5.65 -20.05
C SER A 11 2.09 -4.35 -19.25
N SER A 12 1.26 -4.30 -18.21
CA SER A 12 1.23 -3.15 -17.31
C SER A 12 2.64 -2.89 -16.75
N PRO A 13 3.05 -1.64 -16.47
CA PRO A 13 4.29 -1.36 -15.76
C PRO A 13 4.38 -2.14 -14.43
N VAL A 14 3.25 -2.28 -13.73
CA VAL A 14 3.14 -3.11 -12.52
C VAL A 14 3.40 -4.58 -12.83
N ASP A 15 2.75 -5.13 -13.87
CA ASP A 15 2.98 -6.53 -14.28
C ASP A 15 4.43 -6.79 -14.67
N SER A 16 5.09 -5.80 -15.30
CA SER A 16 6.51 -5.88 -15.67
C SER A 16 7.43 -5.94 -14.45
N ILE A 17 7.05 -5.36 -13.31
CA ILE A 17 7.76 -5.52 -12.05
C ILE A 17 7.49 -6.90 -11.45
N LEU A 18 6.23 -7.34 -11.47
CA LEU A 18 5.82 -8.65 -10.98
C LEU A 18 6.43 -9.82 -11.79
N ASP A 19 6.92 -9.55 -12.99
CA ASP A 19 7.66 -10.51 -13.83
C ASP A 19 9.15 -10.67 -13.43
N LYS A 20 9.69 -9.79 -12.58
CA LYS A 20 11.06 -9.91 -12.06
C LYS A 20 11.15 -11.08 -11.08
N GLU A 21 12.32 -11.76 -11.04
CA GLU A 21 12.55 -12.85 -10.08
C GLU A 21 12.55 -12.37 -8.62
N ASN A 22 13.06 -11.16 -8.37
CA ASN A 22 13.12 -10.55 -7.05
C ASN A 22 12.70 -9.08 -7.18
N TYR A 23 11.46 -8.77 -6.79
CA TYR A 23 10.95 -7.41 -6.65
C TYR A 23 10.55 -7.16 -5.20
N THR A 24 10.52 -5.89 -4.80
CA THR A 24 10.05 -5.49 -3.46
C THR A 24 8.69 -4.82 -3.51
N LEU A 25 8.07 -4.67 -2.34
CA LEU A 25 6.86 -3.87 -2.21
C LEU A 25 7.12 -2.42 -2.60
N GLU A 26 8.26 -1.86 -2.21
CA GLU A 26 8.64 -0.47 -2.48
C GLU A 26 8.78 -0.21 -3.98
N GLU A 27 9.29 -1.16 -4.76
CA GLU A 27 9.30 -1.05 -6.23
C GLU A 27 7.88 -0.90 -6.79
N LEU A 28 6.91 -1.64 -6.25
CA LEU A 28 5.51 -1.54 -6.68
C LEU A 28 4.85 -0.24 -6.19
N LEU A 29 5.09 0.16 -4.93
CA LEU A 29 4.60 1.44 -4.40
C LEU A 29 5.23 2.64 -5.12
N ASP A 30 6.36 2.42 -5.79
CA ASP A 30 7.02 3.45 -6.57
C ASP A 30 6.38 3.72 -7.93
N GLU A 31 5.61 2.76 -8.46
CA GLU A 31 4.90 2.91 -9.72
C GLU A 31 3.72 3.87 -9.63
N GLU A 32 3.60 4.77 -10.59
CA GLU A 32 2.53 5.79 -10.62
C GLU A 32 1.13 5.16 -10.79
N GLU A 33 1.05 4.01 -11.47
CA GLU A 33 -0.18 3.31 -11.78
C GLU A 33 -0.63 2.33 -10.68
N ILE A 34 0.12 2.17 -9.59
CA ILE A 34 -0.16 1.17 -8.53
C ILE A 34 -1.58 1.27 -7.96
N ILE A 35 -2.05 2.50 -7.68
CA ILE A 35 -3.39 2.74 -7.16
C ILE A 35 -4.44 2.46 -8.24
N GLN A 36 -4.17 2.80 -9.50
CA GLN A 36 -5.10 2.54 -10.61
C GLN A 36 -5.24 1.03 -10.88
N GLU A 37 -4.14 0.29 -10.83
CA GLU A 37 -4.11 -1.18 -10.98
C GLU A 37 -4.86 -1.88 -9.84
N CYS A 38 -4.74 -1.39 -8.60
CA CYS A 38 -5.58 -1.82 -7.48
C CYS A 38 -7.07 -1.59 -7.76
N LYS A 39 -7.45 -0.38 -8.20
CA LYS A 39 -8.85 -0.04 -8.54
C LYS A 39 -9.37 -0.83 -9.74
N ALA A 40 -8.51 -1.18 -10.68
CA ALA A 40 -8.80 -2.02 -11.84
C ALA A 40 -8.86 -3.52 -11.49
N LEU A 41 -8.61 -3.88 -10.22
CA LEU A 41 -8.59 -5.24 -9.71
C LEU A 41 -7.57 -6.14 -10.43
N ASN A 42 -6.36 -5.63 -10.68
CA ASN A 42 -5.27 -6.44 -11.22
C ASN A 42 -5.02 -7.64 -10.30
N SER A 43 -5.32 -8.84 -10.80
CA SER A 43 -5.32 -10.06 -10.00
C SER A 43 -3.91 -10.47 -9.53
N ARG A 44 -2.87 -10.18 -10.30
CA ARG A 44 -1.47 -10.48 -9.93
C ARG A 44 -1.02 -9.57 -8.80
N LEU A 45 -1.32 -8.27 -8.92
CA LEU A 45 -1.01 -7.29 -7.88
C LEU A 45 -1.76 -7.61 -6.59
N ILE A 46 -3.07 -7.88 -6.67
CA ILE A 46 -3.88 -8.24 -5.50
C ILE A 46 -3.38 -9.52 -4.85
N HIS A 47 -2.99 -10.52 -5.64
CA HIS A 47 -2.42 -11.76 -5.12
C HIS A 47 -1.14 -11.52 -4.32
N PHE A 48 -0.30 -10.57 -4.73
CA PHE A 48 0.89 -10.19 -3.98
C PHE A 48 0.53 -9.38 -2.72
N LEU A 49 -0.28 -8.32 -2.86
CA LEU A 49 -0.59 -7.40 -1.76
C LEU A 49 -1.42 -8.02 -0.63
N ARG A 50 -2.18 -9.08 -0.91
CA ARG A 50 -3.00 -9.77 0.12
C ARG A 50 -2.16 -10.59 1.10
N ASP A 51 -0.89 -10.85 0.82
CA ASP A 51 -0.03 -11.62 1.71
C ASP A 51 0.19 -10.85 3.01
N LYS A 52 0.19 -11.56 4.14
CA LYS A 52 0.28 -10.96 5.48
C LYS A 52 1.46 -9.98 5.61
N ALA A 53 2.63 -10.36 5.11
CA ALA A 53 3.82 -9.52 5.19
C ALA A 53 3.64 -8.18 4.45
N GLN A 54 2.93 -8.18 3.32
CA GLN A 54 2.66 -6.96 2.57
C GLN A 54 1.63 -6.09 3.28
N VAL A 55 0.53 -6.69 3.76
CA VAL A 55 -0.47 -5.97 4.55
C VAL A 55 0.13 -5.36 5.82
N GLU A 56 1.00 -6.10 6.51
CA GLU A 56 1.73 -5.58 7.67
C GLU A 56 2.58 -4.37 7.31
N GLN A 57 3.37 -4.46 6.23
CA GLN A 57 4.26 -3.37 5.83
C GLN A 57 3.48 -2.13 5.36
N LEU A 58 2.39 -2.31 4.59
CA LEU A 58 1.46 -1.23 4.22
C LEU A 58 0.88 -0.55 5.47
N LEU A 59 0.50 -1.34 6.46
CA LEU A 59 -0.04 -0.82 7.72
C LEU A 59 1.03 -0.04 8.50
N ARG A 60 2.26 -0.55 8.60
CA ARG A 60 3.40 0.15 9.23
C ARG A 60 3.66 1.50 8.58
N TYR A 61 3.52 1.61 7.26
CA TYR A 61 3.62 2.90 6.58
C TYR A 61 2.59 3.91 7.04
N VAL A 62 1.40 3.47 7.45
CA VAL A 62 0.31 4.33 7.91
C VAL A 62 0.40 4.65 9.40
N VAL A 63 0.85 3.70 10.24
CA VAL A 63 0.76 3.83 11.71
C VAL A 63 2.09 4.09 12.42
N GLU A 64 3.21 3.85 11.76
CA GLU A 64 4.54 4.09 12.34
C GLU A 64 5.21 5.28 11.66
N GLU A 65 5.69 6.21 12.51
CA GLU A 65 6.52 7.33 12.05
C GLU A 65 7.80 6.82 11.38
N PRO A 66 8.28 7.51 10.32
CA PRO A 66 9.61 7.24 9.78
C PRO A 66 10.68 7.39 10.87
N GLU A 67 11.77 6.64 10.76
CA GLU A 67 12.96 6.89 11.57
C GLU A 67 13.53 8.29 11.25
N GLU A 68 14.29 8.89 12.18
CA GLU A 68 14.80 10.26 12.02
C GLU A 68 15.64 10.43 10.74
N ASP A 69 16.40 9.39 10.37
CA ASP A 69 17.23 9.37 9.15
C ASP A 69 16.39 9.31 7.86
N ASP A 70 15.11 8.93 7.94
CA ASP A 70 14.19 8.75 6.83
C ASP A 70 13.15 9.89 6.69
N ALA A 71 13.22 10.94 7.50
CA ALA A 71 12.19 11.99 7.60
C ALA A 71 11.96 12.79 6.29
N ASP A 72 12.98 12.91 5.43
CA ASP A 72 12.87 13.55 4.11
C ASP A 72 12.67 12.54 2.95
N SER A 73 12.55 11.25 3.26
CA SER A 73 12.49 10.18 2.27
C SER A 73 11.07 9.88 1.79
N LYS A 74 10.95 8.96 0.82
CA LYS A 74 9.66 8.41 0.37
C LYS A 74 8.86 7.77 1.51
N ARG A 75 9.53 7.30 2.57
CA ARG A 75 8.91 6.72 3.77
C ARG A 75 8.04 7.72 4.54
N ALA A 76 8.39 9.01 4.51
CA ALA A 76 7.68 10.05 5.23
C ALA A 76 6.39 10.50 4.51
N PHE A 77 6.35 10.45 3.17
CA PHE A 77 5.24 11.02 2.40
C PHE A 77 4.60 10.06 1.40
N LYS A 78 5.40 9.44 0.53
CA LYS A 78 4.88 8.62 -0.58
C LYS A 78 4.28 7.31 -0.08
N TYR A 79 5.03 6.54 0.71
CA TYR A 79 4.58 5.22 1.13
C TYR A 79 3.35 5.26 2.06
N PRO A 80 3.25 6.17 3.05
CA PRO A 80 2.02 6.34 3.83
C PRO A 80 0.82 6.70 2.95
N PHE A 81 1.01 7.62 2.00
CA PHE A 81 -0.04 8.03 1.06
C PHE A 81 -0.53 6.85 0.20
N VAL A 82 0.39 6.16 -0.50
CA VAL A 82 0.02 5.06 -1.41
C VAL A 82 -0.60 3.90 -0.61
N SER A 83 -0.06 3.57 0.57
CA SER A 83 -0.59 2.49 1.40
C SER A 83 -2.00 2.78 1.88
N CYS A 84 -2.25 4.02 2.34
CA CYS A 84 -3.60 4.47 2.69
C CYS A 84 -4.54 4.38 1.48
N GLU A 85 -4.12 4.82 0.30
CA GLU A 85 -4.94 4.73 -0.92
C GLU A 85 -5.20 3.28 -1.37
N ILE A 86 -4.29 2.33 -1.09
CA ILE A 86 -4.53 0.90 -1.33
C ILE A 86 -5.62 0.37 -0.39
N PHE A 87 -5.58 0.71 0.90
CA PHE A 87 -6.64 0.31 1.84
C PHE A 87 -8.00 0.91 1.48
N THR A 88 -8.04 2.17 1.04
CA THR A 88 -9.28 2.84 0.59
C THR A 88 -9.79 2.36 -0.77
N CYS A 89 -9.06 1.49 -1.47
CA CYS A 89 -9.63 0.74 -2.61
C CYS A 89 -10.62 -0.35 -2.16
N GLU A 90 -10.71 -0.65 -0.86
CA GLU A 90 -11.68 -1.58 -0.27
C GLU A 90 -11.63 -3.00 -0.87
N ILE A 91 -10.45 -3.46 -1.26
CA ILE A 91 -10.26 -4.78 -1.87
C ILE A 91 -10.45 -5.85 -0.79
N GLU A 92 -11.56 -6.60 -0.88
CA GLU A 92 -12.03 -7.55 0.14
C GLU A 92 -10.94 -8.48 0.66
N VAL A 93 -10.15 -9.11 -0.23
CA VAL A 93 -9.13 -10.09 0.17
C VAL A 93 -7.95 -9.47 0.93
N ILE A 94 -7.65 -8.18 0.72
CA ILE A 94 -6.62 -7.45 1.46
C ILE A 94 -7.16 -7.06 2.84
N LEU A 95 -8.36 -6.50 2.89
CA LEU A 95 -9.03 -6.14 4.15
C LEU A 95 -9.28 -7.36 5.03
N LYS A 96 -9.62 -8.50 4.42
CA LYS A 96 -9.78 -9.77 5.13
C LYS A 96 -8.48 -10.20 5.81
N THR A 97 -7.34 -10.12 5.13
CA THR A 97 -6.03 -10.41 5.75
C THR A 97 -5.77 -9.51 6.95
N LEU A 98 -6.10 -8.21 6.87
CA LEU A 98 -5.96 -7.28 7.98
C LEU A 98 -6.87 -7.65 9.16
N VAL A 99 -8.16 -7.85 8.91
CA VAL A 99 -9.19 -8.03 9.95
C VAL A 99 -9.12 -9.41 10.61
N GLU A 100 -8.72 -10.46 9.89
CA GLU A 100 -8.64 -11.82 10.43
C GLU A 100 -7.32 -12.10 11.19
N ASP A 101 -6.36 -11.18 11.16
CA ASP A 101 -5.08 -11.35 11.87
C ASP A 101 -5.02 -10.42 13.09
N ASP A 102 -5.20 -11.01 14.28
CA ASP A 102 -5.19 -10.28 15.55
C ASP A 102 -3.95 -9.39 15.72
N LYS A 103 -2.78 -9.82 15.23
CA LYS A 103 -1.54 -9.03 15.36
C LYS A 103 -1.54 -7.79 14.47
N LEU A 104 -2.16 -7.88 13.29
CA LEU A 104 -2.31 -6.72 12.40
C LEU A 104 -3.34 -5.74 12.97
N MET A 105 -4.43 -6.26 13.55
CA MET A 105 -5.41 -5.42 14.24
C MET A 105 -4.82 -4.75 15.48
N ASP A 106 -4.02 -5.47 16.27
CA ASP A 106 -3.27 -4.89 17.39
C ASP A 106 -2.32 -3.79 16.90
N LEU A 107 -1.61 -4.00 15.78
CA LEU A 107 -0.74 -2.99 15.19
C LEU A 107 -1.53 -1.75 14.73
N LEU A 108 -2.67 -1.93 14.06
CA LEU A 108 -3.54 -0.83 13.64
C LEU A 108 -3.98 -0.01 14.85
N PHE A 109 -4.49 -0.68 15.89
CA PHE A 109 -4.98 0.01 17.08
C PHE A 109 -3.88 0.54 18.00
N SER A 110 -2.64 0.08 17.86
CA SER A 110 -1.50 0.66 18.58
C SER A 110 -1.33 2.16 18.28
N PHE A 111 -1.79 2.63 17.13
CA PHE A 111 -1.83 4.05 16.76
C PHE A 111 -2.64 4.91 17.75
N LEU A 112 -3.57 4.31 18.49
CA LEU A 112 -4.41 4.99 19.47
C LEU A 112 -3.80 5.01 20.87
N GLU A 113 -2.64 4.37 21.07
CA GLU A 113 -1.96 4.35 22.37
C GLU A 113 -1.45 5.77 22.73
N PRO A 114 -1.79 6.31 23.92
CA PRO A 114 -1.34 7.64 24.32
C PRO A 114 0.19 7.82 24.41
N SER A 115 0.92 6.71 24.52
CA SER A 115 2.39 6.68 24.58
C SER A 115 3.06 6.84 23.23
N ARG A 116 2.31 6.85 22.11
CA ARG A 116 2.85 6.99 20.76
C ARG A 116 2.44 8.35 20.17
N PRO A 117 3.32 9.35 20.19
CA PRO A 117 3.04 10.60 19.49
C PRO A 117 3.06 10.34 17.98
N HIS A 118 2.04 10.83 17.28
CA HIS A 118 1.91 10.73 15.82
C HIS A 118 1.86 12.12 15.19
N SER A 119 2.44 12.24 14.00
CA SER A 119 2.40 13.41 13.16
C SER A 119 0.98 13.67 12.67
N ALA A 120 0.67 14.93 12.39
CA ALA A 120 -0.63 15.30 11.82
C ALA A 120 -0.89 14.63 10.46
N LEU A 121 0.18 14.29 9.73
CA LEU A 121 0.10 13.60 8.44
C LEU A 121 -0.40 12.16 8.62
N LEU A 122 0.27 11.35 9.45
CA LEU A 122 -0.16 9.97 9.69
C LEU A 122 -1.53 9.91 10.35
N ALA A 123 -1.85 10.83 11.28
CA ALA A 123 -3.19 10.93 11.86
C ALA A 123 -4.27 11.19 10.79
N GLY A 124 -3.95 11.97 9.76
CA GLY A 124 -4.83 12.19 8.61
C GLY A 124 -5.05 10.94 7.76
N TYR A 125 -4.02 10.13 7.57
CA TYR A 125 -4.13 8.86 6.83
C TYR A 125 -4.85 7.77 7.63
N PHE A 126 -4.59 7.68 8.94
CA PHE A 126 -5.26 6.75 9.84
C PHE A 126 -6.78 7.03 9.96
N GLY A 127 -7.18 8.30 9.91
CA GLY A 127 -8.59 8.70 10.06
C GLY A 127 -9.45 8.55 8.80
N LYS A 128 -8.88 8.19 7.65
CA LYS A 128 -9.63 7.91 6.41
C LYS A 128 -10.28 6.54 6.49
#